data_AF-A0A8S0VR34-F1
#
_entry.id   AF-A0A8S0VR34-F1
#
_cell.length_a   1.000
_cell.length_b   1.000
_cell.length_c   1.000
_cell.angle_alpha   90.00
_cell.angle_beta   90.00
_cell.angle_gamma   90.00
#
_symmetry.space_group_name_H-M   'P 1'
#
loop_
_entity.id
_entity.type
_entity.pdbx_description
1 polymer ?
#
loop_
_entity_poly.entity_id
_entity_poly.type
_entity_poly.pdbx_seq_one_letter_code
_entity_poly.pdbx_strand_id
1 'polypeptide(L)'
;MNSGIGNPEHLSEHGIQSIVDLPDVGKNIFDHPIGVYATGISQHIGLGRVPDNSNIFANAPNPAPGPGSPHFEILLSNFILGPTPPEENYLSITTFLSTPGDNARGSVKLNLSDPLAVPLIDAGLLADNATDVPLMREAIKTVLRLVSAPAWEDDIIGPVDSTQPSLNATCRVGHIH
;
A
#
# COMPACT_ATOMS: atom_id res chain seq x y z
N MET A 1 4.05 -22.37 -15.37
CA MET A 1 4.91 -21.98 -16.52
C MET A 1 5.94 -23.07 -16.87
N ASN A 2 6.86 -23.49 -15.98
CA ASN A 2 7.90 -24.49 -16.32
C ASN A 2 7.42 -25.90 -16.71
N SER A 3 6.16 -26.24 -16.46
CA SER A 3 5.55 -27.50 -16.92
C SER A 3 4.86 -27.39 -18.28
N GLY A 4 5.16 -26.35 -19.07
CA GLY A 4 4.50 -26.11 -20.36
C GLY A 4 3.07 -25.58 -20.23
N ILE A 5 2.67 -25.05 -19.08
CA ILE A 5 1.33 -24.51 -18.83
C ILE A 5 1.46 -22.99 -18.63
N GLY A 6 0.96 -22.21 -19.58
CA GLY A 6 1.08 -20.74 -19.58
C GLY A 6 0.92 -20.10 -20.97
N ASN A 7 1.28 -18.83 -21.09
CA ASN A 7 1.27 -18.12 -22.38
C ASN A 7 2.31 -18.76 -23.35
N PRO A 8 1.90 -19.26 -24.54
CA PRO A 8 2.78 -19.97 -25.46
C PRO A 8 3.95 -19.14 -26.01
N GLU A 9 3.73 -17.86 -26.30
CA GLU A 9 4.78 -16.95 -26.77
C GLU A 9 5.84 -16.80 -25.69
N HIS A 10 5.42 -16.49 -24.45
CA HIS A 10 6.33 -16.36 -23.31
C HIS A 10 7.09 -17.65 -22.99
N LEU A 11 6.44 -18.81 -23.10
CA LEU A 11 7.11 -20.12 -22.89
C LEU A 11 8.15 -20.40 -24.00
N SER A 12 7.83 -20.06 -25.24
CA SER A 12 8.72 -20.29 -26.39
C SER A 12 9.99 -19.44 -26.32
N GLU A 13 9.90 -18.20 -25.81
CA GLU A 13 11.06 -17.33 -25.54
C GLU A 13 12.08 -17.98 -24.58
N HIS A 14 11.61 -18.87 -23.70
CA HIS A 14 12.42 -19.53 -22.68
C HIS A 14 12.77 -20.98 -23.05
N GLY A 15 12.53 -21.40 -24.30
CA GLY A 15 12.82 -22.75 -24.79
C GLY A 15 11.92 -23.83 -24.18
N ILE A 16 10.75 -23.46 -23.66
CA ILE A 16 9.81 -24.38 -23.01
C ILE A 16 8.69 -24.73 -23.99
N GLN A 17 8.46 -26.03 -24.20
CA GLN A 17 7.33 -26.49 -25.00
C GLN A 17 6.01 -26.19 -24.27
N SER A 18 5.10 -25.47 -24.93
CA SER A 18 3.74 -25.31 -24.43
C SER A 18 2.96 -26.63 -24.59
N ILE A 19 2.42 -27.12 -23.47
CA ILE A 19 1.54 -28.29 -23.35
C ILE A 19 0.09 -27.81 -23.22
N VAL A 20 -0.15 -26.68 -22.54
CA VAL A 20 -1.47 -26.08 -22.35
C VAL A 20 -1.36 -24.56 -22.49
N ASP A 21 -2.12 -23.99 -23.43
CA ASP A 21 -2.26 -22.54 -23.62
C ASP A 21 -3.18 -21.94 -22.54
N LEU A 22 -2.56 -21.26 -21.58
CA LEU A 22 -3.27 -20.52 -20.53
C LEU A 22 -2.58 -19.15 -20.33
N PRO A 23 -3.01 -18.11 -21.06
CA PRO A 23 -2.29 -16.83 -21.10
C PRO A 23 -2.35 -16.02 -19.80
N ASP A 24 -3.17 -16.45 -18.83
CA ASP A 24 -3.36 -15.79 -17.53
C ASP A 24 -2.43 -16.33 -16.43
N VAL A 25 -1.75 -17.46 -16.67
CA VAL A 25 -0.81 -18.03 -15.70
C VAL A 25 0.32 -17.03 -15.42
N GLY A 26 0.55 -16.72 -14.14
CA GLY A 26 1.58 -15.76 -13.70
C GLY A 26 1.14 -14.29 -13.75
N LYS A 27 -0.09 -14.01 -14.20
CA LYS A 27 -0.72 -12.68 -14.13
C LYS A 27 -1.61 -12.57 -12.89
N ASN A 28 -2.14 -11.36 -12.65
CA ASN A 28 -3.09 -11.06 -11.58
C ASN A 28 -2.56 -11.43 -10.20
N ILE A 29 -1.28 -11.16 -9.94
CA ILE A 29 -0.73 -11.34 -8.60
C ILE A 29 -1.23 -10.22 -7.71
N PHE A 30 -1.83 -10.63 -6.60
CA PHE A 30 -2.21 -9.81 -5.48
C PHE A 30 -1.56 -10.42 -4.25
N ASP A 31 -0.99 -9.59 -3.39
CA ASP A 31 -0.41 -10.02 -2.12
C ASP A 31 -1.09 -9.26 -0.98
N HIS A 32 -1.18 -9.91 0.18
CA HIS A 32 -1.52 -9.34 1.48
C HIS A 32 -0.80 -10.19 2.53
N PRO A 33 0.51 -9.98 2.76
CA PRO A 33 1.23 -10.80 3.69
C PRO A 33 1.04 -10.24 5.10
N ILE A 34 0.64 -11.09 6.05
CA ILE A 34 1.15 -11.11 7.43
C ILE A 34 0.51 -12.27 8.22
N GLY A 35 1.33 -13.00 8.98
CA GLY A 35 0.92 -13.90 10.04
C GLY A 35 1.77 -13.69 11.29
N VAL A 36 1.12 -13.55 12.45
CA VAL A 36 1.80 -13.36 13.75
C VAL A 36 1.16 -14.24 14.81
N TYR A 37 1.98 -15.06 15.47
CA TYR A 37 1.53 -16.10 16.41
C TYR A 37 1.47 -15.64 17.88
N ALA A 38 2.23 -14.60 18.26
CA ALA A 38 2.28 -14.15 19.67
C ALA A 38 2.44 -12.62 19.87
N THR A 39 2.75 -11.85 18.82
CA THR A 39 2.95 -10.40 18.88
C THR A 39 2.19 -9.74 17.74
N GLY A 40 1.18 -8.91 18.01
CA GLY A 40 0.48 -8.20 16.93
C GLY A 40 1.42 -7.24 16.19
N ILE A 41 1.31 -7.16 14.87
CA ILE A 41 2.02 -6.15 14.04
C ILE A 41 1.59 -4.70 14.35
N SER A 42 0.50 -4.55 15.10
CA SER A 42 -0.12 -3.29 15.47
C SER A 42 -0.88 -3.44 16.77
N GLN A 43 -0.94 -2.36 17.55
CA GLN A 43 -1.81 -2.27 18.73
C GLN A 43 -3.23 -1.86 18.34
N HIS A 44 -3.37 -1.08 17.25
CA HIS A 44 -4.66 -0.57 16.76
C HIS A 44 -4.69 -0.50 15.23
N ILE A 45 -5.76 -1.04 14.64
CA ILE A 45 -6.01 -0.97 13.19
C ILE A 45 -7.17 -0.01 12.95
N GLY A 46 -6.94 0.98 12.10
CA GLY A 46 -7.95 1.89 11.56
C GLY A 46 -8.25 1.56 10.10
N LEU A 47 -9.53 1.60 9.73
CA LEU A 47 -9.99 1.38 8.36
C LEU A 47 -10.54 2.71 7.81
N GLY A 48 -9.91 3.22 6.75
CA GLY A 48 -10.23 4.51 6.15
C GLY A 48 -11.01 4.36 4.84
N ARG A 49 -12.07 5.15 4.68
CA ARG A 49 -12.83 5.24 3.43
C ARG A 49 -12.97 6.69 2.98
N VAL A 50 -12.57 6.95 1.74
CA VAL A 50 -12.85 8.21 1.06
C VAL A 50 -14.32 8.24 0.61
N PRO A 51 -15.06 9.35 0.79
CA PRO A 51 -16.43 9.48 0.29
C PRO A 51 -16.54 9.24 -1.22
N ASP A 52 -17.61 8.56 -1.65
CA ASP A 52 -17.81 8.19 -3.07
C ASP A 52 -17.96 9.41 -3.99
N ASN A 53 -18.33 10.58 -3.45
CA ASN A 53 -18.42 11.85 -4.17
C ASN A 53 -17.12 12.68 -4.19
N SER A 54 -16.00 12.10 -3.73
CA SER A 54 -14.70 12.76 -3.73
C SER A 54 -14.19 12.99 -5.15
N ASN A 55 -13.51 14.12 -5.36
CA ASN A 55 -12.84 14.43 -6.63
C ASN A 55 -11.75 13.42 -7.01
N ILE A 56 -11.29 12.57 -6.08
CA ILE A 56 -10.38 11.46 -6.38
C ILE A 56 -11.00 10.54 -7.45
N PHE A 57 -12.32 10.34 -7.40
CA PHE A 57 -13.06 9.46 -8.32
C PHE A 57 -13.69 10.22 -9.49
N ALA A 58 -13.27 11.48 -9.74
CA ALA A 58 -13.85 12.28 -10.83
C ALA A 58 -13.49 11.71 -12.22
N ASN A 59 -12.30 11.12 -12.35
CA ASN A 59 -11.74 10.64 -13.62
C ASN A 59 -11.51 9.12 -13.65
N ALA A 60 -11.80 8.42 -12.55
CA ALA A 60 -11.62 6.98 -12.41
C ALA A 60 -12.70 6.42 -11.47
N PRO A 61 -13.20 5.19 -11.71
CA PRO A 61 -14.20 4.59 -10.84
C PRO A 61 -13.62 4.37 -9.43
N ASN A 62 -14.49 4.40 -8.43
CA ASN A 62 -14.11 3.98 -7.08
C ASN A 62 -13.72 2.49 -7.10
N PRO A 63 -12.48 2.11 -6.70
CA PRO A 63 -11.99 0.73 -6.75
C PRO A 63 -12.50 -0.15 -5.59
N ALA A 64 -13.22 0.41 -4.62
CA ALA A 64 -13.72 -0.35 -3.49
C ALA A 64 -14.76 -1.40 -3.93
N PRO A 65 -14.65 -2.67 -3.50
CA PRO A 65 -15.54 -3.75 -3.94
C PRO A 65 -16.96 -3.64 -3.38
N GLY A 66 -17.22 -2.69 -2.48
CA GLY A 66 -18.53 -2.43 -1.91
C GLY A 66 -18.56 -1.16 -1.06
N PRO A 67 -19.77 -0.72 -0.64
CA PRO A 67 -19.96 0.53 0.11
C PRO A 67 -19.35 0.49 1.53
N GLY A 68 -19.17 -0.70 2.10
CA GLY A 68 -18.55 -0.90 3.42
C GLY A 68 -17.03 -1.11 3.39
N SER A 69 -16.42 -1.22 2.21
CA SER A 69 -15.01 -1.59 2.10
C SER A 69 -14.10 -0.38 2.34
N PRO A 70 -13.00 -0.51 3.10
CA PRO A 70 -12.03 0.57 3.22
C PRO A 70 -11.24 0.73 1.92
N HIS A 71 -10.76 1.95 1.69
CA HIS A 71 -9.76 2.19 0.63
C HIS A 71 -8.34 1.96 1.14
N PHE A 72 -8.10 2.25 2.41
CA PHE A 72 -6.79 2.09 3.04
C PHE A 72 -6.91 1.71 4.51
N GLU A 73 -5.86 1.11 5.04
CA GLU A 73 -5.72 0.79 6.46
C GLU A 73 -4.63 1.66 7.08
N ILE A 74 -4.75 1.87 8.39
CA ILE A 74 -3.78 2.57 9.22
C ILE A 74 -3.46 1.66 10.40
N LEU A 75 -2.20 1.30 10.54
CA LEU A 75 -1.72 0.46 11.63
C LEU A 75 -0.87 1.31 12.57
N LEU A 76 -1.34 1.47 13.81
CA LEU A 76 -0.59 2.15 14.85
C LEU A 76 0.24 1.13 15.62
N SER A 77 1.52 1.37 15.77
CA SER A 77 2.42 0.48 16.48
C SER A 77 3.58 1.24 17.11
N ASN A 78 4.15 0.67 18.16
CA ASN A 78 5.48 1.01 18.66
C ASN A 78 6.55 0.11 17.99
N PHE A 79 6.25 -0.37 16.78
CA PHE A 79 7.08 -1.30 16.01
C PHE A 79 7.41 -0.64 14.67
N ILE A 80 8.67 -0.71 14.26
CA ILE A 80 9.13 -0.17 12.98
C ILE A 80 9.65 -1.29 12.08
N LEU A 81 9.21 -1.30 10.82
CA LEU A 81 9.86 -2.05 9.75
C LEU A 81 11.01 -1.19 9.22
N GLY A 82 12.17 -1.23 9.87
CA GLY A 82 13.31 -0.38 9.51
C GLY A 82 14.31 -0.15 10.65
N PRO A 83 15.28 0.76 10.47
CA PRO A 83 16.19 1.16 11.55
C PRO A 83 15.40 1.83 12.67
N THR A 84 15.69 1.46 13.90
CA THR A 84 15.09 2.08 15.09
C THR A 84 15.54 3.53 15.22
N PRO A 85 14.62 4.48 15.47
CA PRO A 85 14.98 5.85 15.80
C PRO A 85 15.97 5.92 16.98
N PRO A 86 16.86 6.92 17.02
CA PRO A 86 17.78 7.10 18.14
C PRO A 86 17.05 7.46 19.45
N GLU A 87 15.85 8.03 19.37
CA GLU A 87 14.97 8.29 20.51
C GLU A 87 14.33 7.00 21.05
N GLU A 88 14.31 6.83 22.38
CA GLU A 88 13.82 5.62 23.04
C GLU A 88 12.30 5.41 22.89
N ASN A 89 11.53 6.48 22.70
CA ASN A 89 10.07 6.45 22.57
C ASN A 89 9.65 6.99 21.21
N TYR A 90 8.93 6.18 20.43
CA TYR A 90 8.42 6.56 19.12
C TYR A 90 7.07 5.91 18.84
N LEU A 91 6.29 6.56 17.98
CA LEU A 91 5.06 6.04 17.41
C LEU A 91 5.27 5.82 15.90
N SER A 92 5.01 4.60 15.44
CA SER A 92 4.99 4.25 14.03
C SER A 92 3.54 4.13 13.57
N ILE A 93 3.22 4.76 12.44
CA ILE A 93 1.91 4.64 11.81
C ILE A 93 2.12 4.24 10.36
N THR A 94 1.73 3.01 10.01
CA THR A 94 1.89 2.47 8.66
C THR A 94 0.57 2.52 7.91
N THR A 95 0.57 2.95 6.66
CA THR A 95 -0.62 2.99 5.81
C THR A 95 -0.53 1.97 4.69
N PHE A 96 -1.62 1.24 4.46
CA PHE A 96 -1.74 0.24 3.40
C PHE A 96 -2.87 0.61 2.45
N LEU A 97 -2.68 0.46 1.15
CA LEU A 97 -3.76 0.59 0.18
C LEU A 97 -4.51 -0.76 0.10
N SER A 98 -5.77 -0.79 0.54
CA SER A 98 -6.58 -2.02 0.59
C SER A 98 -7.23 -2.33 -0.74
N THR A 99 -7.62 -1.30 -1.49
CA THR A 99 -8.38 -1.43 -2.75
C THR A 99 -7.64 -0.69 -3.87
N PRO A 100 -6.56 -1.29 -4.41
CA PRO A 100 -5.84 -0.70 -5.52
C PRO A 100 -6.71 -0.68 -6.79
N GLY A 101 -6.51 0.33 -7.63
CA GLY A 101 -7.17 0.49 -8.91
C GLY A 101 -6.95 -0.69 -9.85
N ASP A 102 -7.77 -0.77 -10.89
CA ASP A 102 -7.77 -1.92 -11.81
C ASP A 102 -6.44 -2.10 -12.55
N ASN A 103 -5.70 -1.01 -12.76
CA ASN A 103 -4.41 -1.05 -13.46
C ASN A 103 -3.23 -1.43 -12.55
N ALA A 104 -3.40 -1.42 -11.24
CA ALA A 104 -2.37 -1.86 -10.29
C ALA A 104 -2.36 -3.38 -10.16
N ARG A 105 -1.86 -4.04 -11.21
CA ARG A 105 -1.69 -5.51 -11.30
C ARG A 105 -0.26 -5.82 -11.70
N GLY A 106 0.39 -6.64 -10.89
CA GLY A 106 1.74 -7.13 -11.14
C GLY A 106 1.81 -8.33 -12.09
N SER A 107 3.05 -8.77 -12.33
CA SER A 107 3.35 -10.01 -13.04
C SER A 107 4.53 -10.73 -12.40
N VAL A 108 4.52 -12.07 -12.49
CA VAL A 108 5.70 -12.90 -12.24
C VAL A 108 6.05 -13.61 -13.53
N LYS A 109 7.26 -13.37 -14.02
CA LYS A 109 7.80 -13.95 -15.25
C LYS A 109 9.02 -14.80 -14.94
N LEU A 110 9.28 -15.77 -15.80
CA LEU A 110 10.54 -16.52 -15.73
C LEU A 110 11.69 -15.60 -16.15
N ASN A 111 12.85 -15.78 -15.52
CA ASN A 111 14.10 -15.10 -15.90
C ASN A 111 15.00 -16.03 -16.70
N LEU A 112 15.00 -17.32 -16.34
CA LEU A 112 15.78 -18.42 -16.93
C LEU A 112 14.94 -19.70 -16.90
N SER A 113 15.32 -20.70 -17.71
CA SER A 113 14.65 -22.01 -17.76
C SER A 113 14.92 -22.89 -16.51
N ASP A 114 15.83 -22.47 -15.62
CA ASP A 114 16.09 -23.14 -14.34
C ASP A 114 14.93 -22.88 -13.36
N PRO A 115 14.22 -23.92 -12.89
CA PRO A 115 13.10 -23.76 -11.95
C PRO A 115 13.49 -23.21 -10.57
N LEU A 116 14.79 -23.16 -10.24
CA LEU A 116 15.31 -22.59 -9.00
C LEU A 116 15.83 -21.16 -9.19
N ALA A 117 15.89 -20.66 -10.42
CA ALA A 117 16.29 -19.28 -10.68
C ALA A 117 15.24 -18.30 -10.15
N VAL A 118 15.72 -17.15 -9.64
CA VAL A 118 14.85 -16.09 -9.14
C VAL A 118 14.00 -15.54 -10.30
N PRO A 119 12.66 -15.57 -10.20
CA PRO A 119 11.79 -15.05 -11.24
C PRO A 119 11.84 -13.52 -11.29
N LEU A 120 11.45 -12.96 -12.43
CA LEU A 120 11.22 -11.52 -12.56
C LEU A 120 9.87 -11.19 -11.94
N ILE A 121 9.87 -10.42 -10.85
CA ILE A 121 8.67 -10.02 -10.12
C ILE A 121 8.47 -8.51 -10.33
N ASP A 122 7.33 -8.14 -10.89
CA ASP A 122 6.83 -6.77 -10.90
C ASP A 122 5.51 -6.77 -10.11
N ALA A 123 5.44 -6.03 -9.01
CA ALA A 123 4.26 -6.00 -8.18
C ALA A 123 3.15 -5.09 -8.74
N GLY A 124 3.45 -4.24 -9.73
CA GLY A 124 2.46 -3.30 -10.31
C GLY A 124 1.92 -2.28 -9.30
N LEU A 125 2.67 -2.03 -8.20
CA LEU A 125 2.23 -1.15 -7.13
C LEU A 125 2.06 0.27 -7.66
N LEU A 126 0.92 0.88 -7.35
CA LEU A 126 0.56 2.26 -7.72
C LEU A 126 0.53 2.49 -9.25
N ALA A 127 0.45 1.44 -10.07
CA ALA A 127 0.39 1.60 -11.52
C ALA A 127 -0.89 2.33 -11.97
N ASP A 128 -1.97 2.30 -11.16
CA ASP A 128 -3.14 3.15 -11.35
C ASP A 128 -2.96 4.54 -10.70
N ASN A 129 -2.03 5.33 -11.25
CA ASN A 129 -1.65 6.62 -10.68
C ASN A 129 -2.81 7.61 -10.49
N ALA A 130 -3.86 7.51 -11.29
CA ALA A 130 -5.02 8.40 -11.22
C ALA A 130 -5.84 8.16 -9.94
N THR A 131 -5.82 6.94 -9.41
CA THR A 131 -6.65 6.51 -8.27
C THR A 131 -5.79 6.22 -7.03
N ASP A 132 -4.75 5.40 -7.18
CA ASP A 132 -3.96 4.87 -6.08
C ASP A 132 -3.14 5.94 -5.35
N VAL A 133 -2.47 6.81 -6.12
CA VAL A 133 -1.63 7.87 -5.54
C VAL A 133 -2.46 8.88 -4.75
N PRO A 134 -3.61 9.37 -5.25
CA PRO A 134 -4.50 10.21 -4.45
C PRO A 134 -5.08 9.51 -3.20
N LEU A 135 -5.43 8.23 -3.29
CA LEU A 135 -5.90 7.45 -2.14
C LEU A 135 -4.80 7.32 -1.07
N MET A 136 -3.58 6.99 -1.46
CA MET A 136 -2.43 6.94 -0.55
C MET A 136 -2.13 8.31 0.07
N ARG A 137 -2.23 9.39 -0.71
CA ARG A 137 -2.10 10.76 -0.18
C ARG A 137 -3.17 11.06 0.87
N GLU A 138 -4.41 10.61 0.68
CA GLU A 138 -5.47 10.79 1.65
C GLU A 138 -5.26 9.93 2.91
N ALA A 139 -4.68 8.74 2.78
CA ALA A 139 -4.24 7.93 3.91
C ALA A 139 -3.21 8.68 4.77
N ILE A 140 -2.16 9.24 4.14
CA ILE A 140 -1.15 10.04 4.84
C ILE A 140 -1.78 11.29 5.49
N LYS A 141 -2.64 12.03 4.78
CA LYS A 141 -3.36 13.17 5.38
C LYS A 141 -4.22 12.75 6.58
N THR A 142 -4.83 11.58 6.54
CA THR A 142 -5.60 11.03 7.67
C THR A 142 -4.71 10.78 8.87
N VAL A 143 -3.54 10.16 8.66
CA VAL A 143 -2.53 9.97 9.71
C VAL A 143 -2.08 11.31 10.28
N LEU A 144 -1.78 12.29 9.43
CA LEU A 144 -1.36 13.61 9.90
C LEU A 144 -2.45 14.30 10.73
N ARG A 145 -3.72 14.24 10.31
CA ARG A 145 -4.84 14.76 11.11
C ARG A 145 -4.97 14.05 12.45
N LEU A 146 -4.75 12.73 12.48
CA LEU A 146 -4.79 11.94 13.71
C LEU A 146 -3.71 12.40 14.69
N VAL A 147 -2.45 12.48 14.25
CA VAL A 147 -1.33 12.86 15.14
C VAL A 147 -1.30 14.33 15.51
N SER A 148 -2.00 15.19 14.75
CA SER A 148 -2.18 16.61 15.09
C SER A 148 -3.41 16.88 15.97
N ALA A 149 -4.14 15.86 16.41
CA ALA A 149 -5.29 16.06 17.29
C ALA A 149 -4.83 16.49 18.71
N PRO A 150 -5.62 17.31 19.43
CA PRO A 150 -5.24 17.79 20.77
C PRO A 150 -4.94 16.69 21.79
N ALA A 151 -5.49 15.49 21.59
CA ALA A 151 -5.21 14.33 22.43
C ALA A 151 -3.74 13.86 22.39
N TRP A 152 -2.95 14.35 21.45
CA TRP A 152 -1.54 13.98 21.24
C TRP A 152 -0.57 15.16 21.45
N GLU A 153 -1.04 16.33 21.90
CA GLU A 153 -0.24 17.57 21.94
C GLU A 153 1.03 17.43 22.79
N ASP A 154 0.95 16.70 23.91
CA ASP A 154 2.08 16.48 24.81
C ASP A 154 2.91 15.22 24.48
N ASP A 155 2.40 14.35 23.60
CA ASP A 155 2.99 13.04 23.31
C ASP A 155 3.72 12.99 21.96
N ILE A 156 3.21 13.70 20.94
CA ILE A 156 3.78 13.72 19.59
C ILE A 156 4.46 15.06 19.33
N ILE A 157 5.77 15.08 19.59
CA ILE A 157 6.59 16.29 19.48
C ILE A 157 7.03 16.62 18.05
N GLY A 158 6.89 15.70 17.10
CA GLY A 158 7.23 15.91 15.69
C GLY A 158 7.67 14.65 14.95
N PRO A 159 7.99 14.77 13.66
CA PRO A 159 8.56 13.68 12.87
C PRO A 159 9.99 13.33 13.32
N VAL A 160 10.38 12.06 13.15
CA VAL A 160 11.73 11.56 13.45
C VAL A 160 12.75 12.10 12.44
N ASP A 161 12.35 12.24 11.17
CA ASP A 161 13.16 12.86 10.12
C ASP A 161 12.43 14.10 9.57
N SER A 162 13.16 15.21 9.48
CA SER A 162 12.72 16.46 8.84
C SER A 162 12.20 16.32 7.40
N THR A 163 12.55 15.24 6.69
CA THR A 163 12.00 14.95 5.35
C THR A 163 10.60 14.34 5.38
N GLN A 164 10.14 13.85 6.54
CA GLN A 164 8.81 13.30 6.70
C GLN A 164 7.75 14.41 6.63
N PRO A 165 6.57 14.11 6.07
CA PRO A 165 5.51 15.10 5.95
C PRO A 165 5.01 15.52 7.33
N SER A 166 4.88 16.82 7.56
CA SER A 166 4.19 17.39 8.72
C SER A 166 3.01 18.25 8.26
N LEU A 167 1.91 18.23 9.02
CA LEU A 167 0.96 19.33 8.95
C LEU A 167 1.56 20.44 9.79
N ASN A 168 2.21 21.42 9.16
CA ASN A 168 2.47 22.68 9.85
C ASN A 168 1.11 23.30 10.15
N ALA A 169 0.57 23.02 11.34
CA ALA A 169 -0.51 23.76 11.94
C ALA A 169 0.02 25.18 12.17
N THR A 170 -0.05 26.03 11.14
CA THR A 170 -0.06 27.46 11.37
C THR A 170 -1.37 27.75 12.07
N CYS A 171 -1.32 27.65 13.40
CA CYS A 171 -2.34 28.20 14.28
C CYS A 171 -2.36 29.72 14.04
N ARG A 172 -3.12 30.17 13.05
CA ARG A 172 -3.60 31.55 13.05
C ARG A 172 -4.76 31.60 14.02
N VAL A 173 -4.44 31.84 15.30
CA VAL A 173 -5.39 32.48 16.21
C VAL A 173 -5.62 33.89 15.67
N GLY A 174 -6.53 34.01 14.71
CA GLY A 174 -7.12 35.29 14.36
C GLY A 174 -8.04 35.69 15.51
N HIS A 175 -7.49 36.36 16.51
CA HIS A 175 -8.29 37.20 17.38
C HIS A 175 -9.00 38.23 16.51
N ILE A 176 -10.32 38.08 16.37
CA ILE A 176 -11.19 39.13 15.88
C ILE A 176 -11.85 39.70 17.13
N HIS A 177 -11.44 40.89 17.52
CA HIS A 177 -12.23 41.79 18.38
C HIS A 177 -13.27 42.50 17.53
#